data_AF-A0A2L0QXT0-F1
#
_entry.id   AF-A0A2L0QXT0-F1
#
_cell.length_a   1.000
_cell.length_b   1.000
_cell.length_c   1.000
_cell.angle_alpha   90.00
_cell.angle_beta   90.00
_cell.angle_gamma   90.00
#
_symmetry.space_group_name_H-M   'P 1'
#
loop_
_entity.id
_entity.type
_entity.pdbx_description
1 polymer ?
#
loop_
_entity_poly.entity_id
_entity_poly.type
_entity_poly.pdbx_seq_one_letter_code
_entity_poly.pdbx_strand_id
1 'polypeptide(L)'
;MEPGVAPILEVVGLTVPGAIENIDLDVRPGEILGIAGLVGSGRSTLLRAIAGAEPTARGTIRLAGAEPAWPRTVRAARKLGIGLIPEDQ
;
A
#
# COMPACT_ATOMS: atom_id res chain seq x y z
N MET A 1 15.85 -2.77 -24.16
CA MET A 1 15.05 -2.57 -22.93
C MET A 1 14.80 -3.96 -22.38
N GLU A 2 15.43 -4.33 -21.27
CA GLU A 2 15.05 -5.59 -20.62
C GLU A 2 13.59 -5.47 -20.17
N PRO A 3 12.76 -6.50 -20.39
CA PRO A 3 11.40 -6.49 -19.90
C PRO A 3 11.46 -6.33 -18.38
N GLY A 4 11.10 -5.14 -17.89
CA GLY A 4 11.22 -4.77 -16.49
C GLY A 4 10.45 -5.77 -15.63
N VAL A 5 11.07 -6.22 -14.54
CA VAL A 5 10.45 -7.11 -13.57
C VAL A 5 9.10 -6.53 -13.14
N ALA A 6 8.02 -7.32 -13.29
CA ALA A 6 6.68 -6.90 -12.93
C ALA A 6 6.60 -6.51 -11.44
N PRO A 7 5.80 -5.50 -11.07
CA PRO A 7 5.66 -5.10 -9.67
C PRO A 7 5.17 -6.25 -8.78
N ILE A 8 5.71 -6.32 -7.56
CA ILE A 8 5.19 -7.22 -6.52
C ILE A 8 3.97 -6.63 -5.83
N LEU A 9 3.90 -5.29 -5.77
CA LEU A 9 2.78 -4.53 -5.25
C LEU A 9 2.45 -3.42 -6.25
N GLU A 10 1.20 -3.37 -6.68
CA GLU A 10 0.63 -2.23 -7.41
C GLU A 10 -0.53 -1.68 -6.59
N VAL A 11 -0.61 -0.37 -6.50
CA VAL A 11 -1.70 0.36 -5.86
C VAL A 11 -2.23 1.36 -6.86
N VAL A 12 -3.53 1.33 -7.10
CA VAL A 12 -4.18 2.20 -8.08
C VAL A 12 -5.34 2.94 -7.43
N GLY A 13 -5.31 4.27 -7.49
CA GLY A 13 -6.34 5.18 -7.01
C GLY A 13 -6.55 5.11 -5.49
N LEU A 14 -5.51 4.82 -4.71
CA LEU A 14 -5.65 4.71 -3.26
C LEU A 14 -6.10 6.04 -2.67
N THR A 15 -7.26 6.00 -2.04
CA THR A 15 -7.90 7.16 -1.44
C THR A 15 -8.38 6.81 -0.04
N VAL A 16 -8.01 7.64 0.94
CA VAL A 16 -8.57 7.63 2.29
C VAL A 16 -9.23 9.01 2.50
N PRO A 17 -10.58 9.08 2.50
CA PRO A 17 -11.30 10.36 2.58
C PRO A 17 -10.81 11.25 3.74
N GLY A 18 -10.44 12.49 3.42
CA GLY A 18 -9.94 13.46 4.40
C GLY A 18 -8.47 13.29 4.80
N ALA A 19 -7.72 12.37 4.19
CA ALA A 19 -6.32 12.15 4.51
C ALA A 19 -5.39 12.08 3.27
N ILE A 20 -5.72 11.24 2.27
CA ILE A 20 -4.95 11.11 1.02
C ILE A 20 -5.89 10.80 -0.14
N GLU A 21 -5.54 11.24 -1.35
CA GLU A 21 -6.40 11.16 -2.52
C GLU A 21 -5.62 10.70 -3.74
N ASN A 22 -6.19 9.71 -4.45
CA ASN A 22 -5.74 9.21 -5.74
C ASN A 22 -4.23 8.92 -5.83
N ILE A 23 -3.72 8.12 -4.89
CA ILE A 23 -2.33 7.69 -4.87
C ILE A 23 -2.16 6.43 -5.71
N ASP A 24 -1.27 6.53 -6.71
CA ASP A 24 -0.77 5.40 -7.49
C ASP A 24 0.67 5.12 -7.09
N LEU A 25 1.02 3.85 -6.84
CA LEU A 25 2.41 3.44 -6.64
C LEU A 25 2.61 1.98 -7.02
N ASP A 26 3.81 1.69 -7.51
CA ASP A 26 4.29 0.35 -7.81
C ASP A 26 5.58 0.08 -7.05
N VAL A 27 5.75 -1.15 -6.54
CA VAL A 27 6.99 -1.61 -5.90
C VAL A 27 7.42 -2.90 -6.59
N ARG A 28 8.68 -2.95 -7.04
CA ARG A 28 9.26 -4.13 -7.68
C ARG A 28 9.78 -5.15 -6.66
N PRO A 29 9.91 -6.43 -7.04
CA PRO A 29 10.58 -7.43 -6.21
C PRO A 29 11.98 -6.96 -5.80
N GLY A 30 12.26 -6.94 -4.50
CA GLY A 30 13.56 -6.52 -3.93
C GLY A 30 13.79 -5.00 -3.85
N GLU A 31 12.82 -4.18 -4.26
CA GLU A 31 12.91 -2.73 -4.16
C GLU A 31 12.66 -2.22 -2.74
N ILE A 32 13.46 -1.25 -2.31
CA ILE A 32 13.23 -0.49 -1.07
C ILE A 32 12.71 0.89 -1.47
N LEU A 33 11.42 1.13 -1.24
CA LEU A 33 10.77 2.41 -1.51
C LEU A 33 10.76 3.29 -0.26
N GLY A 34 11.33 4.48 -0.34
CA GLY A 34 11.23 5.50 0.69
C GLY A 34 10.09 6.48 0.44
N ILE A 35 9.25 6.74 1.45
CA ILE A 35 8.17 7.73 1.38
C ILE A 35 8.49 8.89 2.33
N ALA A 36 8.69 10.08 1.77
CA ALA A 36 9.02 11.30 2.49
C ALA A 36 7.93 12.37 2.34
N GLY A 37 7.87 13.30 3.28
CA GLY A 37 6.84 14.34 3.33
C GLY A 37 6.76 14.99 4.71
N LEU A 38 6.09 16.14 4.78
CA LEU A 38 5.89 16.88 6.03
C LEU A 38 4.99 16.11 7.00
N VAL A 39 5.00 16.51 8.27
CA VAL A 39 4.00 16.03 9.23
C VAL A 39 2.60 16.35 8.70
N GLY A 40 1.70 15.37 8.74
CA GLY A 40 0.34 15.50 8.20
C GLY A 40 0.19 15.21 6.70
N SER A 41 1.28 14.92 5.96
CA SER A 41 1.19 14.57 4.52
C SER A 41 0.54 13.21 4.21
N GLY A 42 0.12 12.46 5.23
CA GLY A 42 -0.57 11.18 5.05
C GLY A 42 0.34 9.96 4.86
N ARG A 43 1.65 10.06 5.13
CA ARG A 43 2.62 8.94 5.02
C ARG A 43 2.20 7.71 5.83
N SER A 44 1.93 7.90 7.13
CA SER A 44 1.48 6.80 8.00
C SER A 44 0.10 6.29 7.55
N THR A 45 -0.80 7.17 7.11
CA THR A 45 -2.12 6.78 6.56
C THR A 45 -1.99 5.90 5.32
N LEU A 46 -1.09 6.24 4.39
CA LEU A 46 -0.83 5.46 3.18
C LEU A 46 -0.38 4.03 3.53
N LEU A 47 0.62 3.90 4.41
CA LEU A 47 1.13 2.60 4.85
C LEU A 47 0.07 1.79 5.59
N ARG A 48 -0.71 2.43 6.47
CA ARG A 48 -1.83 1.79 7.18
C ARG A 48 -2.93 1.34 6.21
N ALA A 49 -3.24 2.12 5.18
CA ALA A 49 -4.24 1.76 4.19
C ALA A 49 -3.84 0.52 3.38
N ILE A 50 -2.60 0.46 2.90
CA ILE A 50 -2.05 -0.73 2.21
C ILE A 50 -2.10 -1.96 3.11
N ALA A 51 -1.78 -1.80 4.40
CA ALA A 51 -1.84 -2.87 5.39
C ALA A 51 -3.26 -3.21 5.88
N GLY A 52 -4.31 -2.57 5.35
CA GLY A 52 -5.68 -2.81 5.77
C GLY A 52 -6.04 -2.30 7.16
N ALA A 53 -5.27 -1.38 7.72
CA ALA A 53 -5.55 -0.69 8.98
C ALA A 53 -6.41 0.59 8.79
N GLU A 54 -6.72 0.98 7.55
CA GLU A 54 -7.68 2.06 7.24
C GLU A 54 -8.91 1.47 6.53
N PRO A 55 -10.00 1.12 7.24
CA PRO A 55 -11.16 0.48 6.64
C PRO A 55 -11.88 1.33 5.58
N THR A 56 -11.73 2.66 5.66
CA THR A 56 -12.32 3.63 4.72
C THR A 56 -11.54 3.75 3.41
N ALA A 57 -10.37 3.11 3.30
CA ALA A 57 -9.56 3.13 2.09
C ALA A 57 -10.30 2.54 0.88
N ARG A 58 -10.09 3.14 -0.28
CA ARG A 58 -10.66 2.73 -1.57
C ARG A 58 -9.58 2.71 -2.64
N GLY A 59 -9.87 2.05 -3.75
CA GLY A 59 -8.96 1.85 -4.88
C GLY A 59 -8.75 0.36 -5.15
N THR A 60 -7.65 0.03 -5.79
CA THR A 60 -7.25 -1.35 -6.13
C THR A 60 -5.85 -1.64 -5.61
N ILE A 61 -5.65 -2.87 -5.14
CA ILE A 61 -4.33 -3.41 -4.81
C ILE A 61 -4.08 -4.67 -5.64
N ARG A 62 -2.91 -4.77 -6.27
CA ARG A 62 -2.45 -5.99 -6.92
C ARG A 62 -1.19 -6.49 -6.24
N LEU A 63 -1.12 -7.80 -6.06
CA LEU A 63 0.01 -8.50 -5.45
C LEU A 63 0.48 -9.60 -6.39
N ALA A 64 1.75 -9.52 -6.81
CA ALA A 64 2.34 -10.46 -7.77
C ALA A 64 1.48 -10.67 -9.03
N GLY A 65 0.87 -9.59 -9.56
CA GLY A 65 -0.03 -9.63 -10.72
C GLY A 65 -1.45 -10.14 -10.45
N ALA A 66 -1.77 -10.60 -9.24
CA ALA A 66 -3.13 -10.95 -8.84
C ALA A 66 -3.83 -9.74 -8.21
N GLU A 67 -5.15 -9.62 -8.37
CA GLU A 67 -5.97 -8.55 -7.78
C GLU A 67 -6.83 -9.12 -6.64
N PRO A 68 -6.25 -9.35 -5.43
CA PRO A 68 -7.02 -9.83 -4.30
C PRO A 68 -8.00 -8.76 -3.81
N ALA A 69 -9.02 -9.18 -3.07
CA ALA A 69 -9.82 -8.24 -2.30
C ALA A 69 -8.90 -7.47 -1.33
N TRP A 70 -9.00 -6.14 -1.37
CA TRP A 70 -8.20 -5.27 -0.51
C TRP A 70 -8.39 -5.68 0.96
N PRO A 71 -7.29 -5.98 1.71
CA PRO A 71 -7.42 -6.40 3.10
C PRO A 71 -8.07 -5.31 3.96
N ARG A 72 -9.08 -5.68 4.75
CA ARG A 72 -9.76 -4.75 5.67
C ARG A 72 -9.25 -4.84 7.12
N THR A 73 -8.20 -5.62 7.35
CA THR A 73 -7.50 -5.73 8.64
C THR A 73 -6.02 -6.06 8.40
N VAL A 74 -5.15 -5.67 9.33
CA VAL A 74 -3.72 -6.08 9.32
C VAL A 74 -3.57 -7.60 9.32
N ARG A 75 -4.45 -8.32 10.02
CA ARG A 75 -4.45 -9.79 10.02
C ARG A 75 -4.71 -10.38 8.63
N ALA A 76 -5.65 -9.80 7.87
CA ALA A 76 -5.91 -10.22 6.50
C ALA A 76 -4.72 -9.87 5.58
N ALA A 77 -4.15 -8.67 5.73
CA ALA A 77 -2.99 -8.23 4.96
C ALA A 77 -1.78 -9.17 5.16
N ARG A 78 -1.54 -9.65 6.39
CA ARG A 78 -0.49 -10.63 6.68
C ARG A 78 -0.65 -11.95 5.93
N LYS A 79 -1.89 -12.40 5.68
CA LYS A 79 -2.13 -13.61 4.87
C LYS A 79 -1.77 -13.41 3.40
N LEU A 80 -1.73 -12.16 2.95
CA LEU A 80 -1.31 -11.74 1.61
C LEU A 80 0.19 -11.41 1.53
N GLY A 81 0.95 -11.62 2.62
CA GLY A 81 2.38 -11.29 2.68
C GLY A 81 2.69 -9.82 3.00
N ILE A 82 1.69 -9.00 3.35
CA ILE A 82 1.88 -7.60 3.75
C ILE A 82 2.04 -7.52 5.28
N GLY A 83 3.19 -6.99 5.73
CA GLY A 83 3.45 -6.66 7.13
C GLY A 83 3.44 -5.16 7.36
N LEU A 84 2.89 -4.72 8.50
CA LEU A 84 2.99 -3.35 8.98
C LEU A 84 3.75 -3.34 10.30
N ILE A 85 4.81 -2.54 10.37
CA ILE A 85 5.54 -2.24 11.60
C ILE A 85 5.12 -0.82 12.01
N PRO A 86 4.40 -0.65 13.13
CA PRO A 86 3.96 0.66 13.61
C PRO A 86 5.13 1.56 14.01
N GLU A 87 4.90 2.86 14.03
CA GLU A 87 5.90 3.87 14.41
C GLU A 87 6.27 3.86 15.91
N ASP A 88 5.33 3.48 16.79
CA ASP A 88 5.50 3.48 18.26
C ASP A 88 5.70 2.07 18.85
N GLN A 89 6.64 1.27 18.31
CA GLN A 89 7.05 -0.01 18.92
C GLN A 89 8.57 -0.17 18.93
#